data_AF-A0A523P5E4-F1
#
_entry.id   AF-A0A523P5E4-F1
#
_cell.length_a   1.000
_cell.length_b   1.000
_cell.length_c   1.000
_cell.angle_alpha   90.00
_cell.angle_beta   90.00
_cell.angle_gamma   90.00
#
_symmetry.space_group_name_H-M   'P 1'
#
loop_
_entity.id
_entity.type
_entity.pdbx_description
1 polymer ?
#
loop_
_entity_poly.entity_id
_entity_poly.type
_entity_poly.pdbx_seq_one_letter_code
_entity_poly.pdbx_strand_id
1 'polypeptide(L)' 'MLVITRKKGESIIIDRNIEIIILKSSPGSVNLGIDAPLEVGIVRKELLQPETK' A
#
# COMPACT_ATOMS: atom_id res chain seq x y z
N MET A 1 7.11 5.89 -12.69
CA MET A 1 7.60 5.11 -11.53
C MET A 1 8.36 6.06 -10.61
N LEU A 2 7.88 6.29 -9.39
CA LEU A 2 8.56 7.09 -8.38
C LEU A 2 9.19 6.14 -7.36
N VAL A 3 10.49 6.31 -7.06
CA VAL A 3 11.23 5.44 -6.14
C VAL A 3 11.63 6.25 -4.91
N ILE A 4 11.14 5.85 -3.74
CA ILE A 4 11.45 6.47 -2.46
C ILE A 4 11.79 5.41 -1.43
N THR A 5 12.79 5.70 -0.59
CA THR A 5 13.17 4.83 0.52
C THR A 5 12.55 5.36 1.80
N ARG A 6 11.80 4.49 2.49
CA ARG A 6 11.13 4.77 3.77
C ARG A 6 11.59 3.77 4.82
N LYS A 7 11.72 4.21 6.07
CA LYS A 7 11.99 3.39 7.24
C LYS A 7 10.68 2.97 7.92
N LYS A 8 10.77 2.02 8.85
CA LYS A 8 9.66 1.64 9.72
C LYS A 8 9.10 2.88 10.44
N GLY A 9 7.79 3.06 10.37
CA GLY A 9 7.07 4.18 10.97
C GLY A 9 6.92 5.39 10.06
N GLU A 10 7.55 5.41 8.88
CA GLU A 10 7.27 6.45 7.89
C GLU A 10 6.04 6.09 7.05
N SER A 11 5.32 7.13 6.61
CA SER A 11 4.17 7.01 5.73
C SER A 11 4.36 7.75 4.41
N ILE A 12 3.52 7.39 3.44
CA ILE A 12 3.46 7.97 2.10
C ILE A 12 2.00 8.31 1.84
N ILE A 13 1.73 9.54 1.44
CA ILE A 13 0.40 9.97 1.03
C ILE A 13 0.33 9.93 -0.50
N ILE A 14 -0.64 9.20 -1.04
CA ILE A 14 -0.95 9.13 -2.46
C ILE A 14 -2.26 9.91 -2.69
N ASP A 15 -2.25 10.72 -3.76
CA ASP A 15 -3.26 11.75 -4.02
C ASP A 15 -3.38 12.68 -2.80
N ARG A 16 -4.42 12.56 -1.99
CA ARG A 16 -4.62 13.34 -0.74
C ARG A 16 -5.30 12.57 0.39
N ASN A 17 -5.70 11.33 0.14
CA ASN A 17 -6.61 10.55 0.98
C ASN A 17 -6.16 9.09 1.15
N ILE A 18 -5.09 8.66 0.49
CA ILE A 18 -4.54 7.31 0.65
C ILE A 18 -3.22 7.43 1.40
N GLU A 19 -3.16 6.94 2.63
CA GLU A 19 -1.94 6.85 3.41
C GLU A 19 -1.42 5.41 3.43
N ILE A 20 -0.15 5.23 3.08
CA ILE A 20 0.56 3.95 3.18
C ILE A 20 1.62 4.08 4.27
N ILE A 21 1.51 3.29 5.33
CA ILE A 21 2.39 3.31 6.49
C ILE A 21 3.24 2.04 6.51
N ILE A 22 4.55 2.16 6.73
CA ILE A 22 5.40 0.98 6.94
C ILE A 22 5.34 0.58 8.41
N LEU A 23 4.53 -0.43 8.72
CA LEU A 23 4.36 -0.94 10.07
C LEU A 23 5.60 -1.73 10.54
N LYS A 24 6.17 -2.56 9.66
CA LYS A 24 7.36 -3.36 9.95
C LYS A 24 8.07 -3.75 8.67
N SER A 25 9.39 -3.66 8.67
CA SER A 25 10.24 -4.21 7.61
C SER A 25 11.07 -5.35 8.20
N SER A 26 10.89 -6.57 7.68
CA SER A 26 11.69 -7.75 8.00
C SER A 26 12.45 -8.20 6.73
N PRO A 27 13.53 -8.99 6.85
CA PRO A 27 14.20 -9.56 5.69
C PRO A 27 13.22 -10.44 4.90
N GLY A 28 12.83 -10.00 3.70
CA GLY A 28 11.91 -10.72 2.82
C GLY A 28 10.42 -10.44 3.02
N SER A 29 10.01 -9.67 4.04
CA SER A 29 8.60 -9.29 4.21
C SER A 29 8.43 -7.89 4.79
N VAL A 30 7.41 -7.18 4.31
CA VAL A 30 7.08 -5.83 4.76
C VAL A 30 5.61 -5.80 5.12
N ASN A 31 5.31 -5.31 6.32
CA ASN A 31 3.95 -5.01 6.74
C ASN A 31 3.64 -3.56 6.34
N LEU A 32 2.67 -3.41 5.45
CA LEU A 32 2.14 -2.14 5.00
C LEU A 32 0.75 -1.95 5.62
N GLY A 33 0.55 -0.86 6.33
CA GLY A 33 -0.78 -0.35 6.64
C GLY A 33 -1.24 0.51 5.47
N ILE A 34 -2.47 0.35 5.03
CA ILE A 34 -3.06 1.17 3.98
C ILE A 34 -4.33 1.76 4.57
N ASP A 35 -4.36 3.07 4.74
CA ASP A 35 -5.52 3.84 5.15
C ASP A 35 -6.05 4.56 3.91
N ALA A 36 -7.29 4.26 3.52
CA ALA A 36 -7.93 4.89 2.37
C ALA A 36 -9.44 4.95 2.61
N PRO A 37 -10.14 5.91 2.00
CA PRO A 37 -11.59 5.98 2.06
C PRO A 37 -12.24 4.77 1.39
N LEU A 38 -13.49 4.48 1.80
CA LEU A 38 -14.29 3.34 1.32
C LEU A 38 -14.53 3.32 -0.20
N GLU A 39 -14.43 4.48 -0.86
CA GLU A 39 -14.53 4.61 -2.30
C GLU A 39 -13.31 4.00 -3.05
N VAL A 40 -12.17 3.85 -2.38
CA VAL A 40 -10.95 3.30 -2.95
C VAL A 40 -10.87 1.80 -2.67
N GLY A 41 -11.01 1.01 -3.73
CA GLY A 41 -10.84 -0.45 -3.66
C GLY A 41 -9.39 -0.84 -3.46
N ILE A 42 -9.04 -1.35 -2.27
CA ILE A 42 -7.71 -1.91 -1.98
C ILE A 42 -7.78 -3.43 -2.14
N VAL A 43 -7.07 -3.95 -3.13
CA VAL A 43 -6.98 -5.40 -3.38
C VAL A 43 -5.53 -5.83 -3.48
N ARG A 44 -5.24 -7.02 -2.95
CA ARG A 44 -3.92 -7.63 -3.10
C ARG A 44 -3.74 -8.04 -4.55
N LYS A 45 -2.57 -7.79 -5.13
CA LYS A 45 -2.33 -7.99 -6.57
C LYS A 45 -2.61 -9.43 -7.01
N GLU A 46 -2.33 -10.40 -6.15
CA GLU A 46 -2.62 -11.81 -6.38
C GLU A 46 -4.11 -12.16 -6.43
N LEU A 47 -4.97 -11.32 -5.85
CA LEU A 47 -6.43 -11.47 -5.86
C LEU A 47 -7.10 -10.71 -7.01
N LEU A 48 -6.37 -9.87 -7.75
CA LEU A 48 -6.81 -9.35 -9.03
C LEU A 48 -6.84 -10.52 -10.01
N GLN A 49 -7.91 -11.31 -9.96
CA GLN A 49 -8.29 -12.11 -11.10
C GLN A 49 -8.57 -11.11 -12.23
N PRO A 50 -8.07 -11.34 -13.44
CA PRO A 50 -8.60 -10.66 -14.61
C PRO A 50 -10.02 -11.20 -14.80
N GLU A 51 -10.97 -10.70 -14.01
CA GLU A 51 -12.38 -10.86 -14.27
C GLU A 51 -12.66 -10.04 -15.53
N THR A 52 -12.35 -10.68 -16.67
CA THR A 52 -12.97 -10.39 -17.94
C THR A 52 -14.47 -10.55 -17.71
N LYS A 53 -15.18 -9.44 -17.75
CA LYS A 53 -16.58 -9.42 -18.14
C LYS A 53 -16.91 -8.12 -18.83
#